data_AF-A0AAD9LJL8-F1
#
_entry.id   AF-A0AAD9LJL8-F1
#
_cell.length_a   1.000
_cell.length_b   1.000
_cell.length_c   1.000
_cell.angle_alpha   90.00
_cell.angle_beta   90.00
_cell.angle_gamma   90.00
#
_symmetry.space_group_name_H-M   'P 1'
#
loop_
_entity.id
_entity.type
_entity.pdbx_description
1 polymer ?
#
loop_
_entity_poly.entity_id
_entity_poly.type
_entity_poly.pdbx_seq_one_letter_code
_entity_poly.pdbx_strand_id
1 'polypeptide(L)'
;MSTLAPVDEQEIQEEEEEKEERGLKEEDAEVTPNDGAEDTITVMAHVRDKIIPIHCGFGTQQVVWLGYVAIARYSENEDVQGWLELGIPTKIIKEGKHELVLTDVICYVLQDRNHVYISTSLG
;
A
#
# COMPACT_ATOMS: atom_id res chain seq x y z
N MET A 1 -20.31 32.32 -39.01
CA MET A 1 -20.85 32.65 -37.68
C MET A 1 -21.85 31.55 -37.35
N SER A 2 -21.46 30.59 -36.52
CA SER A 2 -22.34 29.49 -36.11
C SER A 2 -22.83 29.81 -34.70
N THR A 3 -24.14 29.97 -34.57
CA THR A 3 -24.85 30.29 -33.33
C THR A 3 -24.94 29.03 -32.46
N LEU A 4 -24.38 29.09 -31.26
CA LEU A 4 -24.57 28.09 -30.22
C LEU A 4 -26.04 28.15 -29.76
N ALA A 5 -26.73 27.01 -29.82
CA ALA A 5 -28.04 26.86 -29.20
C ALA A 5 -27.89 26.85 -27.66
N PRO A 6 -28.84 27.41 -26.90
CA PRO A 6 -28.81 27.34 -25.44
C PRO A 6 -29.06 25.90 -25.00
N VAL A 7 -28.20 25.40 -24.13
CA VAL A 7 -28.35 24.10 -23.46
C VAL A 7 -29.53 24.22 -22.50
N ASP A 8 -30.51 23.33 -22.65
CA ASP A 8 -31.75 23.35 -21.87
C ASP A 8 -31.45 22.88 -20.43
N GLU A 9 -31.65 23.74 -19.45
CA GLU A 9 -31.30 23.51 -18.03
C GLU A 9 -32.12 22.35 -17.40
N GLN A 10 -33.15 21.86 -18.12
CA GLN A 10 -34.01 20.77 -17.68
C GLN A 10 -33.38 19.37 -17.90
N GLU A 11 -32.58 19.17 -18.94
CA GLU A 11 -31.87 17.89 -19.16
C GLU A 11 -30.79 17.63 -18.09
N ILE A 12 -30.23 18.69 -17.51
CA ILE A 12 -29.19 18.60 -16.47
C ILE A 12 -29.80 18.11 -15.14
N GLN A 13 -31.05 18.48 -14.84
CA GLN A 13 -31.73 18.06 -13.61
C GLN A 13 -32.13 16.57 -13.65
N GLU A 14 -32.54 16.06 -14.81
CA GLU A 14 -32.87 14.63 -14.97
C GLU A 14 -31.63 13.72 -14.91
N GLU A 15 -30.46 14.17 -15.43
CA GLU A 15 -29.19 13.43 -15.31
C GLU A 15 -28.60 13.44 -13.88
N GLU A 16 -28.87 14.49 -13.09
CA GLU A 16 -28.44 14.57 -11.69
C GLU A 16 -29.31 13.69 -10.77
N GLU A 17 -30.62 13.61 -11.00
CA GLU A 17 -31.53 12.72 -10.26
C GLU A 17 -31.24 11.22 -10.55
N GLU A 18 -30.91 10.84 -11.79
CA GLU A 18 -30.47 9.46 -12.11
C GLU A 18 -29.11 9.09 -11.46
N LYS A 19 -28.25 10.07 -11.18
CA LYS A 19 -26.98 9.84 -10.48
C LYS A 19 -27.17 9.70 -8.97
N GLU A 20 -28.13 10.41 -8.37
CA GLU A 20 -28.45 10.28 -6.94
C GLU A 20 -29.15 8.95 -6.61
N GLU A 21 -29.98 8.40 -7.51
CA GLU A 21 -30.59 7.08 -7.32
C GLU A 21 -29.63 5.90 -7.54
N ARG A 22 -28.46 6.13 -8.16
CA ARG A 22 -27.33 5.18 -8.14
C ARG A 22 -26.47 5.31 -6.89
N GLY A 23 -27.09 5.69 -5.77
CA GLY A 23 -26.58 5.37 -4.46
C GLY A 23 -26.14 3.90 -4.47
N LEU A 24 -24.82 3.70 -4.37
CA LEU A 24 -24.24 2.42 -4.03
C LEU A 24 -24.99 1.99 -2.78
N LYS A 25 -25.94 1.06 -2.95
CA LYS A 25 -26.54 0.40 -1.81
C LYS A 25 -25.36 -0.08 -0.98
N GLU A 26 -25.34 0.31 0.29
CA GLU A 26 -24.52 -0.33 1.31
C GLU A 26 -25.04 -1.78 1.44
N GLU A 27 -24.88 -2.56 0.37
CA GLU A 27 -24.84 -3.99 0.45
C GLU A 27 -23.53 -4.21 1.17
N ASP A 28 -23.63 -4.41 2.49
CA ASP A 28 -22.56 -4.93 3.33
C ASP A 28 -21.95 -6.10 2.56
N ALA A 29 -20.89 -5.82 1.81
CA ALA A 29 -20.27 -6.81 0.95
C ALA A 29 -19.88 -7.93 1.90
N GLU A 30 -20.57 -9.08 1.80
CA GLU A 30 -20.35 -10.18 2.72
C GLU A 30 -18.86 -10.48 2.70
N VAL A 31 -18.18 -10.11 3.79
CA VAL A 31 -16.76 -10.34 3.95
C VAL A 31 -16.62 -11.83 4.18
N THR A 32 -16.59 -12.58 3.09
CA THR A 32 -16.22 -13.99 3.14
C THR A 32 -14.78 -14.04 3.62
N PRO A 33 -14.51 -14.69 4.77
CA PRO A 33 -13.14 -14.92 5.19
C PRO A 33 -12.40 -15.60 4.03
N ASN A 34 -11.26 -15.04 3.66
CA ASN A 34 -10.39 -15.72 2.70
C ASN A 34 -9.79 -16.92 3.45
N ASP A 35 -10.41 -18.09 3.35
CA ASP A 35 -9.97 -19.34 4.00
C ASP A 35 -8.54 -19.77 3.58
N GLY A 36 -7.94 -19.13 2.56
CA GLY A 36 -6.52 -19.26 2.22
C GLY A 36 -5.58 -18.33 2.99
N ALA A 37 -6.09 -17.45 3.87
CA ALA A 37 -5.29 -16.45 4.59
C ALA A 37 -4.50 -17.02 5.79
N GLU A 38 -4.61 -18.33 6.06
CA GLU A 38 -3.85 -18.99 7.12
C GLU A 38 -2.33 -19.00 6.83
N ASP A 39 -1.94 -18.98 5.55
CA ASP A 39 -0.53 -18.93 5.10
C ASP A 39 -0.01 -17.51 4.85
N THR A 40 -0.52 -16.52 5.59
CA THR A 40 -0.11 -15.12 5.37
C THR A 40 1.18 -14.76 6.09
N ILE A 41 2.00 -13.95 5.41
CA ILE A 41 3.29 -13.46 5.92
C ILE A 41 3.12 -12.01 6.37
N THR A 42 3.41 -11.74 7.64
CA THR A 42 3.61 -10.39 8.17
C THR A 42 5.08 -10.18 8.48
N VAL A 43 5.72 -9.22 7.81
CA VAL A 43 7.13 -8.88 8.03
C VAL A 43 7.24 -7.72 9.01
N MET A 44 8.16 -7.81 9.97
CA MET A 44 8.44 -6.75 10.94
C MET A 44 9.58 -5.87 10.42
N ALA A 45 9.24 -4.80 9.70
CA ALA A 45 10.21 -3.92 9.04
C ALA A 45 10.73 -2.84 10.00
N HIS A 46 12.03 -2.87 10.28
CA HIS A 46 12.73 -1.85 11.05
C HIS A 46 13.21 -0.74 10.12
N VAL A 47 12.76 0.47 10.39
CA VAL A 47 13.18 1.71 9.71
C VAL A 47 13.56 2.71 10.79
N ARG A 48 14.84 3.07 10.87
CA ARG A 48 15.40 3.85 11.98
C ARG A 48 15.02 3.27 13.35
N ASP A 49 14.25 3.99 14.15
CA ASP A 49 13.80 3.63 15.50
C ASP A 49 12.41 2.98 15.52
N LYS A 50 11.77 2.81 14.36
CA LYS A 50 10.40 2.30 14.25
C LYS A 50 10.35 0.90 13.70
N ILE A 51 9.36 0.14 14.17
CA ILE A 51 9.00 -1.18 13.66
C ILE A 51 7.61 -1.08 13.03
N ILE A 52 7.55 -1.29 11.71
CA ILE A 52 6.32 -1.21 10.92
C ILE A 52 5.92 -2.63 10.49
N PRO A 53 4.80 -3.19 10.97
CA PRO A 53 4.30 -4.47 10.48
C PRO A 53 3.77 -4.32 9.04
N ILE A 54 4.21 -5.20 8.15
CA ILE A 54 3.79 -5.22 6.75
C ILE A 54 3.14 -6.56 6.44
N HIS A 55 1.83 -6.53 6.23
CA HIS A 55 1.08 -7.69 5.76
C HIS A 55 1.34 -7.91 4.26
N CYS A 56 1.91 -9.06 3.92
CA CYS A 56 2.35 -9.40 2.56
C CYS A 56 1.39 -10.38 1.85
N GLY A 57 0.28 -10.74 2.50
CA GLY A 57 -0.56 -11.85 2.04
C GLY A 57 0.29 -13.11 1.90
N PHE A 58 0.25 -13.75 0.73
CA PHE A 58 1.08 -14.91 0.38
C PHE A 58 2.57 -14.60 0.11
N GLY A 59 3.01 -13.35 0.21
CA GLY A 59 4.41 -12.96 0.01
C GLY A 59 4.93 -13.13 -1.42
N THR A 60 4.07 -13.02 -2.43
CA THR A 60 4.45 -13.16 -3.85
C THR A 60 5.17 -11.93 -4.42
N GLN A 61 5.27 -10.85 -3.65
CA GLN A 61 5.94 -9.61 -4.06
C GLN A 61 7.46 -9.74 -3.91
N GLN A 62 8.20 -8.85 -4.60
CA GLN A 62 9.65 -8.78 -4.47
C GLN A 62 10.07 -8.12 -3.15
N VAL A 63 11.25 -8.44 -2.64
CA VAL A 63 11.81 -7.88 -1.40
C VAL A 63 11.90 -6.35 -1.46
N VAL A 64 12.22 -5.75 -2.62
CA VAL A 64 12.25 -4.28 -2.77
C VAL A 64 10.91 -3.61 -2.43
N TRP A 65 9.78 -4.30 -2.66
CA TRP A 65 8.45 -3.80 -2.34
C TRP A 65 8.30 -3.54 -0.83
N LEU A 66 8.86 -4.41 0.03
CA LEU A 66 8.88 -4.19 1.48
C LEU A 66 9.53 -2.86 1.83
N GLY A 67 10.65 -2.54 1.17
CA GLY A 67 11.39 -1.29 1.35
C GLY A 67 10.53 -0.07 1.06
N TYR A 68 9.91 -0.03 -0.11
CA TYR A 68 9.04 1.08 -0.50
C TYR A 68 7.81 1.20 0.39
N VAL A 69 7.20 0.09 0.76
CA VAL A 69 6.02 0.09 1.65
C VAL A 69 6.37 0.57 3.05
N ALA A 70 7.51 0.15 3.60
CA ALA A 70 7.98 0.61 4.89
C ALA A 70 8.21 2.13 4.90
N ILE A 71 8.84 2.66 3.84
CA ILE A 71 9.05 4.10 3.68
C ILE A 71 7.72 4.85 3.53
N ALA A 72 6.79 4.35 2.72
CA ALA A 72 5.49 4.99 2.54
C ALA A 72 4.65 5.04 3.83
N ARG A 73 4.84 4.05 4.72
CA ARG A 73 4.18 4.00 6.03
C ARG A 73 4.99 4.65 7.15
N TYR A 74 6.21 5.09 6.86
CA TYR A 74 7.01 5.82 7.80
C TYR A 74 6.46 7.23 7.93
N SER A 75 6.00 7.57 9.13
CA SER A 75 5.56 8.91 9.50
C SER A 75 6.22 9.26 10.82
N GLU A 76 7.17 10.21 10.82
CA GLU A 76 7.67 10.85 12.06
C GLU A 76 6.62 11.74 12.70
N ASN A 77 5.91 12.51 11.87
CA ASN A 77 4.80 13.39 12.24
C ASN A 77 3.64 13.17 11.25
N GLU A 78 2.39 13.42 11.66
CA GLU A 78 1.18 13.13 10.87
C GLU A 78 1.19 13.79 9.46
N ASP A 79 1.94 14.87 9.28
CA ASP A 79 1.96 15.65 8.04
C ASP A 79 3.15 15.36 7.10
N VAL A 80 4.14 14.58 7.53
CA VAL A 80 5.37 14.35 6.74
C VAL A 80 5.32 13.01 6.03
N GLN A 81 5.45 13.07 4.71
CA GLN A 81 5.50 11.89 3.84
C GLN A 81 6.86 11.20 3.94
N GLY A 82 6.90 9.92 4.30
CA GLY A 82 8.15 9.21 4.56
C GLY A 82 9.15 9.19 3.41
N TRP A 83 8.71 9.27 2.15
CA TRP A 83 9.64 9.34 1.00
C TRP A 83 10.41 10.65 0.91
N LEU A 84 9.90 11.77 1.45
CA LEU A 84 10.62 13.03 1.51
C LEU A 84 11.79 12.96 2.49
N GLU A 85 11.62 12.14 3.53
CA GLU A 85 12.55 12.04 4.65
C GLU A 85 13.56 10.91 4.48
N LEU A 86 13.12 9.79 3.90
CA LEU A 86 13.90 8.57 3.77
C LEU A 86 14.37 8.32 2.33
N GLY A 87 13.69 8.87 1.33
CA GLY A 87 13.98 8.62 -0.08
C GLY A 87 13.57 7.22 -0.53
N ILE A 88 14.50 6.43 -1.06
CA ILE A 88 14.26 5.08 -1.60
C ILE A 88 14.98 4.01 -0.75
N PRO A 89 14.52 2.74 -0.75
CA PRO A 89 15.24 1.67 -0.06
C PRO A 89 16.53 1.34 -0.80
N THR A 90 17.63 1.20 -0.05
CA THR A 90 18.96 0.88 -0.61
C THR A 90 19.45 -0.49 -0.18
N LYS A 91 19.02 -0.97 0.98
CA LYS A 91 19.43 -2.27 1.54
C LYS A 91 18.34 -2.85 2.44
N ILE A 92 18.18 -4.18 2.41
CA ILE A 92 17.28 -4.91 3.30
C ILE A 92 18.04 -6.09 3.92
N ILE A 93 18.14 -6.11 5.25
CA ILE A 93 18.88 -7.12 6.00
C ILE A 93 17.92 -7.95 6.84
N LYS A 94 17.84 -9.25 6.58
CA LYS A 94 17.13 -10.22 7.42
C LYS A 94 17.87 -10.44 8.74
N GLU A 95 17.15 -10.29 9.85
CA GLU A 95 17.62 -10.53 11.23
C GLU A 95 18.94 -9.85 11.59
N GLY A 96 19.29 -8.75 10.90
CA GLY A 96 20.54 -8.03 11.10
C GLY A 96 21.80 -8.77 10.62
N LYS A 97 21.68 -9.90 9.92
CA LYS A 97 22.80 -10.77 9.55
C LYS A 97 22.97 -10.97 8.05
N HIS A 98 21.87 -11.08 7.31
CA HIS A 98 21.90 -11.47 5.89
C HIS A 98 21.22 -10.43 5.03
N GLU A 99 21.98 -9.82 4.12
CA GLU A 99 21.41 -8.93 3.10
C GLU A 99 20.65 -9.75 2.07
N LEU A 100 19.39 -9.37 1.83
CA LEU A 100 18.53 -9.99 0.84
C LEU A 100 18.77 -9.37 -0.53
N VAL A 101 18.60 -10.15 -1.60
CA VAL A 101 18.59 -9.58 -2.95
C VAL A 101 17.25 -8.90 -3.15
N LEU A 102 17.28 -7.64 -3.60
CA LEU A 102 16.06 -6.83 -3.74
C LEU A 102 15.02 -7.42 -4.72
N THR A 103 15.48 -8.25 -5.67
CA THR A 103 14.63 -8.96 -6.64
C THR A 103 14.11 -10.32 -6.15
N ASP A 104 14.54 -10.80 -4.98
CA ASP A 104 14.03 -12.04 -4.40
C ASP A 104 12.52 -11.91 -4.11
N VAL A 105 11.82 -13.04 -4.12
CA VAL A 105 10.39 -13.10 -3.76
C VAL A 105 10.26 -13.36 -2.26
N ILE A 106 9.42 -12.57 -1.56
CA ILE A 106 9.31 -12.57 -0.10
C ILE A 106 9.08 -13.97 0.47
N CYS A 107 8.12 -14.73 -0.06
CA CYS A 107 7.79 -16.07 0.47
C CYS A 107 8.88 -17.13 0.25
N TYR A 108 9.90 -16.86 -0.56
CA TYR A 108 11.06 -17.75 -0.72
C TYR A 108 12.18 -17.46 0.27
N VAL A 109 12.26 -16.24 0.82
CA VAL A 109 13.40 -15.80 1.64
C VAL A 109 13.01 -15.35 3.05
N LEU A 110 11.74 -15.10 3.31
CA LEU A 110 11.19 -14.66 4.59
C LEU A 110 10.03 -15.56 5.04
N GLN A 111 9.96 -15.75 6.35
CA GLN A 111 8.84 -16.40 7.03
C GLN A 111 7.99 -15.36 7.77
N ASP A 112 6.79 -15.74 8.19
CA ASP A 112 5.95 -14.89 9.03
C ASP A 112 6.72 -14.39 10.26
N ARG A 113 6.49 -13.13 10.61
CA ARG A 113 7.12 -12.38 11.70
C ARG A 113 8.65 -12.25 11.63
N ASN A 114 9.28 -12.58 10.50
CA ASN A 114 10.69 -12.25 10.30
C ASN A 114 10.92 -10.75 10.44
N HIS A 115 12.03 -10.41 11.09
CA HIS A 115 12.48 -9.03 11.21
C HIS A 115 13.46 -8.69 10.08
N VAL A 116 13.23 -7.54 9.44
CA VAL A 116 14.14 -7.00 8.42
C VAL A 116 14.52 -5.58 8.76
N TYR A 117 15.75 -5.17 8.45
CA TYR A 117 16.27 -3.85 8.69
C TYR A 117 16.51 -3.15 7.36
N ILE A 118 15.92 -1.97 7.19
CA ILE A 118 15.90 -1.26 5.93
C ILE A 118 16.80 -0.03 6.05
N SER A 119 17.78 0.06 5.15
CA SER A 119 18.55 1.30 4.93
C SER A 119 17.93 2.06 3.77
N THR A 120 17.94 3.40 3.85
CA THR A 120 17.33 4.25 2.83
C THR A 120 18.35 5.22 2.25
N SER A 121 18.00 5.94 1.18
CA SER A 121 18.95 6.82 0.48
C SER A 121 19.23 8.13 1.22
N LEU A 122 18.35 8.53 2.13
CA LEU A 122 18.45 9.77 2.91
C LEU A 122 18.54 9.51 4.44
N GLY A 123 18.71 8.25 4.84
CA GLY A 123 18.72 7.80 6.24
C GLY A 123 19.41 6.47 6.44
#